data_AF-A0A836UJ61-F1
#
_entry.id   AF-A0A836UJ61-F1
#
_cell.length_a   1.000
_cell.length_b   1.000
_cell.length_c   1.000
_cell.angle_alpha   90.00
_cell.angle_beta   90.00
_cell.angle_gamma   90.00
#
_symmetry.space_group_name_H-M   'P 1'
#
loop_
_entity.id
_entity.type
_entity.pdbx_description
1 polymer ?
#
loop_
_entity_poly.entity_id
_entity_poly.type
_entity_poly.pdbx_seq_one_letter_code
_entity_poly.pdbx_strand_id
1 'polypeptide(L)'
;MRQIPVEEAEVGDIIAEPIQDQSGRVLLPAGAKLSPAVLARLKGWGVFTLNIEGEEQEGGRSKAVLVDKLDQRFAGLEDDEIMMQIKEIARGHLSGS
;
A
#
# COMPACT_ATOMS: atom_id res chain seq x y z
N MET A 1 10.98 -2.34 9.42
CA MET A 1 9.72 -3.07 9.17
C MET A 1 8.83 -2.18 8.33
N ARG A 2 7.99 -2.75 7.47
CA ARG A 2 7.06 -2.02 6.63
C ARG A 2 5.67 -2.64 6.74
N GLN A 3 4.65 -1.81 6.93
CA GLN A 3 3.26 -2.26 6.84
C GLN A 3 2.77 -2.18 5.40
N ILE A 4 2.17 -3.26 4.90
CA ILE A 4 1.59 -3.33 3.56
C ILE A 4 0.17 -3.91 3.59
N PRO A 5 -0.70 -3.54 2.64
CA PRO A 5 -1.92 -4.29 2.35
C PRO A 5 -1.57 -5.73 1.94
N VAL A 6 -2.44 -6.69 2.27
CA VAL A 6 -2.22 -8.11 1.93
C VAL A 6 -2.16 -8.33 0.41
N GLU A 7 -2.78 -7.45 -0.36
CA GLU A 7 -2.79 -7.46 -1.83
C GLU A 7 -1.44 -7.09 -2.45
N GLU A 8 -0.59 -6.37 -1.71
CA GLU A 8 0.75 -5.96 -2.13
C GLU A 8 1.83 -6.94 -1.65
N ALA A 9 1.45 -7.99 -0.93
CA ALA A 9 2.38 -8.99 -0.40
C ALA A 9 2.84 -9.97 -1.48
N GLU A 10 4.15 -10.23 -1.52
CA GLU A 10 4.77 -11.07 -2.53
C GLU A 10 5.30 -12.39 -1.94
N VAL A 11 5.46 -13.39 -2.83
CA VAL A 11 6.10 -14.65 -2.44
C VAL A 11 7.55 -14.36 -2.10
N GLY A 12 7.91 -14.66 -0.86
CA GLY A 12 9.26 -14.51 -0.35
C GLY A 12 9.45 -13.38 0.66
N ASP A 13 8.46 -12.51 0.85
CA ASP A 13 8.45 -11.55 1.95
C ASP A 13 8.54 -12.27 3.30
N ILE A 14 9.19 -11.63 4.27
CA ILE A 14 9.38 -12.18 5.61
C ILE A 14 8.48 -11.41 6.58
N ILE A 15 7.69 -12.12 7.37
CA ILE A 15 6.83 -11.51 8.39
C ILE A 15 7.68 -10.92 9.51
N ALA A 16 7.52 -9.63 9.81
CA ALA A 16 8.21 -8.96 10.91
C ALA A 16 7.51 -9.16 12.26
N GLU A 17 6.18 -9.31 12.26
CA GLU A 17 5.38 -9.49 13.48
C GLU A 17 4.39 -10.65 13.36
N PRO A 18 4.17 -11.45 14.42
CA PRO A 18 3.30 -12.61 14.35
C PRO A 18 1.85 -12.23 14.00
N ILE A 19 1.30 -12.91 13.01
CA ILE A 19 -0.11 -12.80 12.61
C ILE A 19 -0.93 -13.68 13.56
N GLN A 20 -1.95 -13.09 14.17
CA GLN A 20 -2.83 -13.77 15.12
C GLN A 20 -4.28 -13.75 14.63
N ASP A 21 -5.05 -14.78 14.98
CA ASP A 21 -6.50 -14.76 14.81
C ASP A 21 -7.21 -13.96 15.92
N GLN A 22 -8.55 -13.86 15.83
CA GLN A 22 -9.37 -13.15 16.83
C GLN A 22 -9.30 -13.76 18.23
N SER A 23 -8.83 -15.00 18.37
CA SER A 23 -8.65 -15.69 19.66
C SER A 23 -7.22 -15.52 20.21
N GLY A 24 -6.36 -14.76 19.54
CA GLY A 24 -4.95 -14.57 19.91
C GLY A 24 -4.05 -15.75 19.54
N ARG A 25 -4.53 -16.70 18.71
CA ARG A 25 -3.71 -17.83 18.25
C ARG A 25 -2.82 -17.36 17.11
N VAL A 26 -1.52 -17.64 17.23
CA VAL A 26 -0.55 -17.33 16.16
C VAL A 26 -0.83 -18.21 14.94
N LEU A 27 -1.19 -17.57 13.83
CA LEU A 27 -1.38 -18.19 12.52
C LEU A 27 -0.06 -18.26 11.74
N LEU A 28 0.75 -17.21 11.82
CA LEU A 28 2.07 -17.14 11.22
C LEU A 28 3.05 -16.45 12.19
N PRO A 29 4.20 -17.06 12.53
CA PRO A 29 5.19 -16.43 13.40
C PRO A 29 6.00 -15.35 12.67
N ALA A 30 6.64 -14.46 13.42
CA ALA A 30 7.69 -13.60 12.89
C ALA A 30 8.85 -14.44 12.32
N GLY A 31 9.52 -13.92 11.28
CA GLY A 31 10.54 -14.62 10.52
C GLY A 31 10.00 -15.62 9.49
N ALA A 32 8.68 -15.82 9.41
CA ALA A 32 8.08 -16.72 8.42
C ALA A 32 8.12 -16.10 7.02
N LYS A 33 8.57 -16.89 6.05
CA LYS A 33 8.59 -16.51 4.63
C LYS A 33 7.23 -16.78 3.97
N LEU A 34 6.69 -15.80 3.25
CA LEU A 34 5.43 -15.93 2.52
C LEU A 34 5.61 -16.91 1.35
N SER A 35 4.79 -17.95 1.34
CA SER A 35 4.67 -18.90 0.23
C SER A 35 3.34 -18.70 -0.50
N PRO A 36 3.17 -19.22 -1.72
CA PRO A 36 1.89 -19.13 -2.44
C PRO A 36 0.70 -19.67 -1.62
N ALA A 37 0.93 -20.76 -0.89
CA ALA A 37 -0.08 -21.39 -0.03
C ALA A 37 -0.43 -20.53 1.19
N VAL A 38 0.51 -19.72 1.70
CA VAL A 38 0.26 -18.79 2.80
C VAL A 38 -0.55 -17.59 2.30
N LEU A 39 -0.14 -16.97 1.18
CA LEU A 39 -0.86 -15.82 0.60
C LEU A 39 -2.33 -16.15 0.32
N ALA A 40 -2.63 -17.34 -0.20
CA ALA A 40 -3.99 -17.80 -0.43
C ALA A 40 -4.83 -17.92 0.87
N ARG A 41 -4.19 -18.20 2.01
CA ARG A 41 -4.85 -18.36 3.32
C ARG A 41 -5.06 -17.05 4.06
N LEU A 42 -4.19 -16.05 3.86
CA LEU A 42 -4.28 -14.76 4.56
C LEU A 42 -5.65 -14.09 4.39
N LYS A 43 -6.21 -14.13 3.17
CA LYS A 43 -7.56 -13.63 2.89
C LYS A 43 -8.64 -14.40 3.67
N GLY A 44 -8.50 -15.72 3.76
CA GLY A 44 -9.42 -16.58 4.53
C GLY A 44 -9.35 -16.36 6.04
N TRP A 45 -8.25 -15.81 6.54
CA TRP A 45 -8.07 -15.44 7.94
C TRP A 45 -8.57 -14.02 8.27
N GLY A 46 -9.04 -13.26 7.26
CA GLY A 46 -9.49 -11.88 7.46
C GLY A 46 -8.34 -10.90 7.75
N VAL A 47 -7.13 -11.23 7.30
CA VAL A 47 -5.94 -10.38 7.45
C VAL A 47 -5.88 -9.41 6.28
N PHE A 48 -6.00 -8.12 6.55
CA PHE A 48 -5.99 -7.06 5.53
C PHE A 48 -4.64 -6.34 5.41
N THR A 49 -3.85 -6.35 6.48
CA THR A 49 -2.53 -5.72 6.53
C THR A 49 -1.51 -6.66 7.15
N LEU A 50 -0.26 -6.54 6.70
CA LEU A 50 0.89 -7.33 7.17
C LEU A 50 2.03 -6.41 7.54
N ASN A 51 2.78 -6.77 8.57
CA ASN A 51 4.08 -6.17 8.88
C ASN A 51 5.17 -7.10 8.37
N ILE A 52 5.94 -6.65 7.37
CA ILE A 52 7.04 -7.41 6.76
C ILE A 52 8.41 -6.80 7.11
N GLU A 53 9.45 -7.63 7.08
CA GLU A 53 10.83 -7.18 7.18
C GLU A 53 11.20 -6.33 5.96
N GLY A 54 12.11 -5.38 6.17
CA GLY A 54 12.47 -4.36 5.19
C GLY A 54 12.40 -2.96 5.78
N GLU A 55 13.09 -2.02 5.15
CA GLU A 55 12.91 -0.60 5.45
C GLU A 55 11.49 -0.18 5.05
N GLU A 56 10.95 0.76 5.80
CA GLU A 56 9.69 1.41 5.47
C GLU A 56 9.90 2.14 4.14
N GLN A 57 9.66 1.47 3.01
CA GLN A 57 9.43 2.18 1.77
C GLN A 57 8.25 3.06 2.08
N GLU A 58 8.47 4.38 2.19
CA GLU A 58 7.41 5.36 2.32
C GLU A 58 6.28 4.95 1.37
N GLY A 59 5.22 4.36 1.93
CA GLY A 59 4.05 3.89 1.21
C GLY A 59 3.19 5.03 0.70
N GLY A 60 3.77 6.23 0.55
CA GLY A 60 3.30 7.18 -0.43
C GLY A 60 3.75 6.65 -1.78
N ARG A 61 2.79 6.21 -2.62
CA ARG A 61 3.03 6.01 -4.06
C ARG A 61 4.06 7.03 -4.54
N SER A 62 5.10 6.60 -5.24
CA SER A 62 6.15 7.50 -5.75
C SER A 62 5.51 8.78 -6.29
N LYS A 63 6.08 9.95 -6.00
CA LYS A 63 5.53 11.26 -6.43
C LYS A 63 5.06 11.22 -7.90
N ALA A 64 5.80 10.53 -8.76
CA ALA A 64 5.42 10.27 -10.16
C ALA A 64 4.06 9.58 -10.31
N VAL A 65 3.81 8.48 -9.58
CA VAL A 65 2.55 7.74 -9.61
C VAL A 65 1.38 8.57 -9.05
N LEU A 66 1.63 9.45 -8.07
CA LEU A 66 0.61 10.37 -7.55
C LEU A 66 0.28 11.46 -8.56
N VAL A 67 1.27 12.00 -9.27
CA VAL A 67 1.07 12.96 -10.35
C VAL A 67 0.30 12.32 -11.51
N ASP A 68 0.64 11.09 -11.92
CA ASP A 68 -0.09 10.39 -12.98
C ASP A 68 -1.56 10.16 -12.63
N LYS A 69 -1.85 9.78 -11.39
CA LYS A 69 -3.23 9.62 -10.91
C LYS A 69 -3.98 10.95 -10.83
N LEU A 70 -3.28 12.02 -10.45
CA LEU A 70 -3.84 13.36 -10.44
C LEU A 70 -4.19 13.79 -11.87
N ASP A 71 -3.30 13.55 -12.84
CA ASP A 71 -3.58 13.84 -14.25
C ASP A 71 -4.79 13.07 -14.77
N GLN A 72 -4.91 11.78 -14.47
CA GLN A 72 -6.08 10.97 -14.83
C GLN A 72 -7.38 11.50 -14.21
N ARG A 73 -7.35 11.98 -12.96
CA ARG A 73 -8.54 12.45 -12.25
C ARG A 73 -9.15 13.70 -12.89
N PHE A 74 -8.31 14.55 -13.49
CA PHE A 74 -8.71 15.82 -14.09
C PHE A 74 -8.78 15.77 -15.62
N ALA A 75 -8.58 14.61 -16.24
CA ALA A 75 -8.73 14.45 -17.68
C ALA A 75 -10.18 14.75 -18.10
N GLY A 76 -10.36 15.59 -19.12
CA GLY A 76 -11.68 16.00 -19.62
C GLY A 76 -12.28 17.23 -18.90
N LEU A 77 -11.52 17.86 -18.00
CA LEU A 77 -11.91 19.09 -17.30
C LEU A 77 -11.09 20.31 -17.74
N GLU A 78 -10.45 20.25 -18.91
CA GLU A 78 -9.51 21.28 -19.38
C GLU A 78 -10.18 22.65 -19.60
N ASP A 79 -11.48 22.66 -19.90
CA ASP A 79 -12.28 23.88 -20.09
C ASP A 79 -12.86 24.46 -18.78
N ASP A 80 -12.72 23.77 -17.65
CA ASP A 80 -13.14 24.26 -16.33
C ASP A 80 -11.94 24.88 -15.59
N GLU A 81 -11.86 26.22 -15.65
CA GLU A 81 -10.77 27.00 -15.06
C GLU A 81 -10.59 26.74 -13.55
N ILE A 82 -11.68 26.52 -12.80
CA ILE A 82 -11.63 26.28 -11.37
C ILE A 82 -11.02 24.90 -11.09
N MET A 83 -11.46 23.89 -11.83
CA MET A 83 -10.93 22.53 -11.68
C MET A 83 -9.44 22.47 -12.05
N MET A 84 -9.02 23.21 -13.08
CA MET A 84 -7.61 23.29 -13.46
C MET A 84 -6.75 24.00 -12.42
N GLN A 85 -7.26 25.04 -11.74
CA GLN A 85 -6.57 25.66 -10.60
C GLN A 85 -6.40 24.69 -9.42
N ILE A 86 -7.43 23.91 -9.10
CA ILE A 86 -7.36 22.90 -8.02
C ILE A 86 -6.32 21.84 -8.35
N LYS A 87 -6.26 21.38 -9.61
CA LYS A 87 -5.26 20.42 -10.09
C LYS A 87 -3.84 20.93 -9.88
N GLU A 88 -3.55 22.17 -10.26
CA GLU A 88 -2.20 22.75 -10.16
C GLU A 88 -1.77 22.94 -8.70
N ILE A 89 -2.67 23.37 -7.81
CA ILE A 89 -2.39 23.47 -6.37
C ILE A 89 -2.06 22.08 -5.81
N ALA A 90 -2.88 21.07 -6.13
CA ALA A 90 -2.65 19.69 -5.70
C ALA A 90 -1.32 19.13 -6.23
N ARG A 91 -0.97 19.42 -7.49
CA ARG A 91 0.32 19.04 -8.09
C ARG A 91 1.50 19.71 -7.37
N GLY A 92 1.37 20.97 -6.99
CA GLY A 92 2.36 21.70 -6.21
C GLY A 92 2.67 21.04 -4.86
N HIS A 93 1.63 20.60 -4.15
CA HIS A 93 1.79 19.86 -2.89
C HIS A 93 2.47 18.50 -3.04
N LEU A 94 2.29 17.82 -4.18
CA LEU A 94 2.95 16.54 -4.46
C LEU A 94 4.42 16.73 -4.87
N SER A 95 4.77 17.89 -5.42
CA SER A 95 6.11 18.20 -5.94
C SER A 95 7.01 18.84 -4.87
N GLY A 96 6.43 19.58 -3.93
CA GLY A 96 7.14 20.27 -2.84
C GLY A 96 7.11 19.54 -1.50
N SER A 97 8.19 18.80 -1.22
CA SER A 97 8.75 18.56 0.13
C SER A 97 10.21 18.21 -0.02
#